data_AF-A0A1B9MZF3-F1
#
_entry.id   AF-A0A1B9MZF3-F1
#
_cell.length_a   1.000
_cell.length_b   1.000
_cell.length_c   1.000
_cell.angle_alpha   90.00
_cell.angle_beta   90.00
_cell.angle_gamma   90.00
#
_symmetry.space_group_name_H-M   'P 1'
#
loop_
_entity.id
_entity.type
_entity.pdbx_description
1 polymer ?
#
loop_
_entity_poly.entity_id
_entity_poly.type
_entity_poly.pdbx_seq_one_letter_code
_entity_poly.pdbx_strand_id
1 'polypeptide(L)'
;MARLKKCYWVLLSIALIIMLLSLGVRQYWLSFKDKYHLSADCHGVSVNFNGLAIDEITVSQTSQYSLIAKKLLISLSQLSVDELDIHWQSGDKKVIDVAQKEMVETLDQNFNQDTSKSDIDSSFLSTILYWLPSKIYINSLRFYAQNNEQFNVKVDITKQQEAIQLAMSTNSQYIAKLSANLQFNTTDSRIDIQNGLFTTTVNQFGIENGQLTLPFNGWVTRNQLNLFSLSNASISLTKANLSDDLMLADSVGNLIFQVESAIPFDNNQLSATTQLAINKLNGIYKNSEIKSVTGNINLVVKNNQFTLSSPALSIQEVNMGLSLEKIKLTGEYFASINAPDKGIISWTKAQANIFSGIIFLDKNKLNLAKLPQRFNLRLKQIQLKDIFKQYPSEGLAGDGVIDGVLPITLSEIKKKGETALKFVIKNGKLVTINEGYLQFENSALKSYGQNNPNMKILADIIKNFHYTKLTGTVDYANEIARLGLNIQGNNLNVENGKAVNLNINLEENITKLLMSLQLSDEVSEPIRKRIEAYLKKKSSK
;
A
#
# COMPACT_ATOMS: atom_id res chain seq x y z
N MET A 1 -19.64 41.89 -72.32
CA MET A 1 -18.36 41.41 -71.74
C MET A 1 -17.90 42.18 -70.47
N ALA A 2 -18.80 42.65 -69.60
CA ALA A 2 -18.41 43.39 -68.37
C ALA A 2 -18.75 42.70 -67.04
N ARG A 3 -19.53 41.60 -67.04
CA ARG A 3 -19.92 40.86 -65.82
C ARG A 3 -19.00 39.69 -65.44
N LEU A 4 -18.12 39.20 -66.32
CA LEU A 4 -17.15 38.15 -65.98
C LEU A 4 -15.89 38.66 -65.26
N LYS A 5 -15.52 39.94 -65.39
CA LYS A 5 -14.30 40.50 -64.76
C LYS A 5 -14.45 40.76 -63.24
N LYS A 6 -15.67 40.85 -62.70
CA LYS A 6 -15.91 41.12 -61.26
C LYS A 6 -15.82 39.88 -60.36
N CYS A 7 -16.17 38.67 -60.83
CA CYS A 7 -16.01 37.44 -60.04
C CYS A 7 -14.54 37.04 -59.84
N TYR A 8 -13.69 37.28 -60.84
CA TYR A 8 -12.25 37.01 -60.71
C TYR A 8 -11.59 37.90 -59.66
N TRP A 9 -12.02 39.15 -59.51
CA TRP A 9 -11.49 40.05 -58.49
C TRP A 9 -11.85 39.63 -57.06
N VAL A 10 -13.02 39.01 -56.85
CA VAL A 10 -13.45 38.48 -55.54
C VAL A 10 -12.68 37.20 -55.20
N LEU A 11 -12.48 36.30 -56.16
CA LEU A 11 -11.64 35.12 -55.98
C LEU A 11 -10.16 35.49 -55.75
N LEU A 12 -9.67 36.51 -56.44
CA LEU A 12 -8.30 37.03 -56.30
C LEU A 12 -8.11 37.71 -54.94
N SER A 13 -9.09 38.46 -54.43
CA SER A 13 -9.00 39.09 -53.11
C SER A 13 -9.15 38.07 -51.97
N ILE A 14 -9.96 37.02 -52.13
CA ILE A 14 -10.00 35.89 -51.19
C ILE A 14 -8.65 35.14 -51.21
N ALA A 15 -8.07 34.88 -52.37
CA ALA A 15 -6.75 34.26 -52.49
C ALA A 15 -5.63 35.14 -51.88
N LEU A 16 -5.70 36.46 -52.07
CA LEU A 16 -4.77 37.43 -51.47
C LEU A 16 -4.91 37.47 -49.94
N ILE A 17 -6.13 37.40 -49.42
CA ILE A 17 -6.39 37.33 -47.97
C ILE A 17 -5.87 36.02 -47.38
N ILE A 18 -6.04 34.89 -48.06
CA ILE A 18 -5.47 33.59 -47.66
C ILE A 18 -3.93 33.63 -47.74
N MET A 19 -3.37 34.30 -48.74
CA MET A 19 -1.92 34.50 -48.89
C MET A 19 -1.36 35.41 -47.79
N LEU A 20 -2.05 36.49 -47.42
CA LEU A 20 -1.66 37.40 -46.34
C LEU A 20 -1.84 36.76 -44.96
N LEU A 21 -2.90 35.98 -44.74
CA LEU A 21 -3.09 35.18 -43.54
C LEU A 21 -2.02 34.09 -43.43
N SER A 22 -1.66 33.42 -44.52
CA SER A 22 -0.58 32.42 -44.50
C SER A 22 0.80 33.05 -44.27
N LEU A 23 1.07 34.26 -44.80
CA LEU A 23 2.27 35.04 -44.47
C LEU A 23 2.30 35.48 -43.00
N GLY A 24 1.17 35.97 -42.47
CA GLY A 24 1.05 36.39 -41.07
C GLY A 24 1.21 35.23 -40.10
N VAL A 25 0.56 34.09 -40.38
CA VAL A 25 0.72 32.84 -39.64
C VAL A 25 2.17 32.36 -39.72
N ARG A 26 2.81 32.42 -40.89
CA ARG A 26 4.22 32.06 -41.05
C ARG A 26 5.16 32.96 -40.24
N GLN A 27 4.95 34.27 -40.25
CA GLN A 27 5.79 35.23 -39.54
C GLN A 27 5.61 35.15 -38.02
N TYR A 28 4.38 34.95 -37.56
CA TYR A 28 4.08 34.65 -36.16
C TYR A 28 4.72 33.33 -35.72
N TRP A 29 4.59 32.28 -36.54
CA TRP A 29 5.18 30.97 -36.27
C TRP A 29 6.72 31.01 -36.22
N LEU A 30 7.36 31.78 -37.09
CA LEU A 30 8.82 32.00 -37.07
C LEU A 30 9.25 32.75 -35.80
N SER A 31 8.54 33.83 -35.44
CA SER A 31 8.82 34.59 -34.22
C SER A 31 8.59 33.76 -32.95
N PHE A 32 7.59 32.88 -32.97
CA PHE A 32 7.30 31.93 -31.90
C PHE A 32 8.39 30.85 -31.77
N LYS A 33 8.85 30.28 -32.90
CA LYS A 33 9.96 29.32 -32.94
C LYS A 33 11.24 29.91 -32.34
N ASP A 34 11.58 31.14 -32.73
CA ASP A 34 12.77 31.84 -32.21
C ASP A 34 12.65 32.16 -30.72
N LYS A 35 11.48 32.61 -30.25
CA LYS A 35 11.25 32.95 -28.84
C LYS A 35 11.38 31.76 -27.88
N TYR A 36 11.03 30.55 -28.34
CA TYR A 36 11.02 29.34 -27.51
C TYR A 36 12.08 28.29 -27.90
N HIS A 37 12.98 28.60 -28.84
CA HIS A 37 13.99 27.69 -29.39
C HIS A 37 13.42 26.34 -29.87
N LEU A 38 12.28 26.39 -30.57
CA LEU A 38 11.59 25.21 -31.09
C LEU A 38 12.00 24.95 -32.55
N SER A 39 12.48 23.74 -32.84
CA SER A 39 12.54 23.22 -34.21
C SER A 39 11.27 22.44 -34.51
N ALA A 40 10.64 22.69 -35.65
CA ALA A 40 9.48 21.91 -36.09
C ALA A 40 9.65 21.53 -37.56
N ASP A 41 9.59 20.24 -37.83
CA ASP A 41 9.64 19.61 -39.14
C ASP A 41 8.30 18.95 -39.45
N CYS A 42 7.81 19.09 -40.68
CA CYS A 42 6.51 18.58 -41.12
C CYS A 42 6.67 17.85 -42.45
N HIS A 43 6.11 16.65 -42.54
CA HIS A 43 6.11 15.81 -43.74
C HIS A 43 4.69 15.47 -44.20
N GLY A 44 4.48 15.36 -45.52
CA GLY A 44 3.20 14.93 -46.10
C GLY A 44 2.02 15.87 -45.82
N VAL A 45 2.22 17.18 -46.00
CA VAL A 45 1.16 18.19 -45.76
C VAL A 45 0.22 18.26 -46.96
N SER A 46 -1.07 18.08 -46.72
CA SER A 46 -2.14 18.30 -47.71
C SER A 46 -3.27 19.16 -47.14
N VAL A 47 -3.82 20.04 -47.98
CA VAL A 47 -4.94 20.92 -47.62
C VAL A 47 -6.11 20.60 -48.52
N ASN A 48 -7.26 20.29 -47.94
CA ASN A 48 -8.51 20.07 -48.67
C ASN A 48 -9.68 20.80 -48.00
N PHE A 49 -10.87 20.74 -48.60
CA PHE A 49 -12.07 21.39 -48.05
C PHE A 49 -12.51 20.84 -46.68
N ASN A 50 -12.00 19.68 -46.27
CA ASN A 50 -12.30 19.05 -44.99
C ASN A 50 -11.28 19.42 -43.89
N GLY A 51 -10.17 20.07 -44.24
CA GLY A 51 -9.15 20.52 -43.29
C GLY A 51 -7.70 20.38 -43.81
N LEU A 52 -6.77 20.56 -42.88
CA LEU A 52 -5.33 20.33 -43.03
C LEU A 52 -5.01 18.91 -42.56
N ALA A 53 -4.41 18.09 -43.43
CA ALA A 53 -3.89 16.77 -43.07
C ALA A 53 -2.36 16.78 -43.16
N ILE A 54 -1.69 16.23 -42.16
CA ILE A 54 -0.23 16.14 -42.06
C ILE A 54 0.12 14.69 -41.72
N ASP A 55 0.92 14.05 -42.57
CA ASP A 55 1.34 12.66 -42.35
C ASP A 55 2.23 12.53 -41.12
N GLU A 56 3.17 13.46 -40.91
CA GLU A 56 4.02 13.50 -39.72
C GLU A 56 4.45 14.94 -39.38
N ILE A 57 4.39 15.32 -38.10
CA ILE A 57 4.97 16.57 -37.57
C ILE A 57 5.82 16.26 -36.35
N THR A 58 7.07 16.72 -36.37
CA THR A 58 7.99 16.61 -35.25
C THR A 58 8.30 18.00 -34.74
N VAL A 59 8.01 18.26 -33.45
CA VAL A 59 8.36 19.48 -32.74
C VAL A 59 9.35 19.13 -31.65
N SER A 60 10.53 19.73 -31.65
CA SER A 60 11.54 19.50 -30.62
C SER A 60 12.05 20.80 -30.02
N GLN A 61 12.34 20.76 -28.72
CA GLN A 61 12.91 21.85 -27.95
C GLN A 61 14.24 21.38 -27.35
N THR A 62 15.34 22.07 -27.71
CA THR A 62 16.69 21.94 -27.13
C THR A 62 17.00 20.57 -26.52
N SER A 63 17.24 19.53 -27.34
CA SER A 63 17.69 18.15 -26.99
C SER A 63 17.01 17.42 -25.82
N GLN A 64 15.98 17.99 -25.18
CA GLN A 64 15.38 17.48 -23.94
C GLN A 64 13.96 16.98 -24.18
N TYR A 65 13.20 17.60 -25.08
CA TYR A 65 11.82 17.24 -25.39
C TYR A 65 11.59 17.15 -26.90
N SER A 66 10.94 16.09 -27.35
CA SER A 66 10.45 15.98 -28.72
C SER A 66 9.03 15.41 -28.75
N LEU A 67 8.17 16.04 -29.54
CA LEU A 67 6.80 15.64 -29.80
C LEU A 67 6.68 15.25 -31.26
N ILE A 68 6.23 14.03 -31.53
CA ILE A 68 6.03 13.50 -32.88
C ILE A 68 4.55 13.17 -33.02
N ALA A 69 3.85 13.77 -33.98
CA ALA A 69 2.45 13.46 -34.27
C ALA A 69 2.33 12.90 -35.70
N LYS A 70 1.65 11.76 -35.87
CA LYS A 70 1.42 11.14 -37.17
C LYS A 70 -0.06 11.14 -37.55
N LYS A 71 -0.32 11.29 -38.84
CA LYS A 71 -1.65 11.39 -39.46
C LYS A 71 -2.54 12.39 -38.72
N LEU A 72 -2.01 13.58 -38.51
CA LEU A 72 -2.69 14.69 -37.88
C LEU A 72 -3.68 15.30 -38.87
N LEU A 73 -4.96 15.32 -38.51
CA LEU A 73 -6.02 15.99 -39.24
C LEU A 73 -6.56 17.14 -38.40
N ILE A 74 -6.55 18.36 -38.94
CA ILE A 74 -7.02 19.58 -38.29
C ILE A 74 -8.09 20.22 -39.16
N SER A 75 -9.28 20.41 -38.60
CA SER A 75 -10.36 21.20 -39.17
C SER A 75 -10.94 22.15 -38.13
N LEU A 76 -11.83 23.05 -38.56
CA LEU A 76 -12.55 23.96 -37.64
C LEU A 76 -13.42 23.22 -36.61
N SER A 77 -13.81 21.97 -36.89
CA SER A 77 -14.71 21.18 -36.03
C SER A 77 -14.02 20.00 -35.35
N GLN A 78 -12.89 19.53 -35.87
CA GLN A 78 -12.24 18.30 -35.42
C GLN A 78 -10.70 18.40 -35.48
N LEU A 79 -10.04 17.89 -34.45
CA LEU A 79 -8.62 17.54 -34.50
C LEU A 79 -8.49 16.04 -34.21
N SER A 80 -7.80 15.31 -35.08
CA SER A 80 -7.59 13.87 -34.95
C SER A 80 -6.13 13.54 -35.13
N VAL A 81 -5.58 12.69 -34.26
CA VAL A 81 -4.20 12.20 -34.35
C VAL A 81 -4.20 10.69 -34.14
N ASP A 82 -3.58 9.95 -35.05
CA ASP A 82 -3.44 8.49 -34.89
C ASP A 82 -2.37 8.16 -33.84
N GLU A 83 -1.19 8.77 -33.95
CA GLU A 83 -0.07 8.57 -33.02
C GLU A 83 0.48 9.91 -32.57
N LEU A 84 0.56 10.15 -31.25
CA LEU A 84 1.18 11.32 -30.65
C LEU A 84 2.21 10.86 -29.63
N ASP A 85 3.49 11.00 -29.95
CA ASP A 85 4.61 10.51 -29.14
C ASP A 85 5.29 11.70 -28.46
N ILE A 86 5.37 11.67 -27.13
CA ILE A 86 6.04 12.67 -26.31
C ILE A 86 7.27 12.04 -25.68
N HIS A 87 8.44 12.51 -26.06
CA HIS A 87 9.72 12.07 -25.53
C HIS A 87 10.30 13.12 -24.59
N TRP A 88 10.82 12.67 -23.46
CA TRP A 88 11.71 13.49 -22.64
C TRP A 88 13.00 12.74 -22.27
N GLN A 89 14.12 13.45 -22.31
CA GLN A 89 15.42 12.98 -21.85
C GLN A 89 15.75 13.69 -20.53
N SER A 90 15.80 12.93 -19.43
CA SER A 90 16.38 13.45 -18.18
C SER A 90 17.84 13.76 -18.45
N GLY A 91 18.25 15.01 -18.25
CA GLY A 91 19.67 15.37 -18.24
C GLY A 91 20.47 14.43 -17.32
N ASP A 92 21.70 14.14 -17.74
CA ASP A 92 22.60 13.16 -17.16
C ASP A 92 22.60 13.15 -15.62
N LYS A 93 22.42 11.95 -15.04
CA LYS A 93 22.69 11.62 -13.63
C LYS A 93 24.20 11.65 -13.29
N LYS A 94 24.98 12.56 -13.88
CA LYS A 94 26.44 12.62 -13.74
C LYS A 94 26.97 14.00 -13.34
N VAL A 95 26.27 14.70 -12.44
CA VAL A 95 26.86 15.72 -11.56
C VAL A 95 26.11 15.74 -10.22
N ILE A 96 26.12 14.61 -9.50
CA ILE A 96 25.83 14.58 -8.06
C ILE A 96 26.96 13.80 -7.39
N ASP A 97 28.17 14.31 -7.57
CA ASP A 97 29.30 14.19 -6.66
C ASP A 97 30.40 15.06 -7.28
N VAL A 98 31.02 15.93 -6.49
CA VAL A 98 31.98 16.97 -6.90
C VAL A 98 31.37 18.28 -7.44
N ALA A 99 30.51 18.92 -6.66
CA ALA A 99 30.38 20.39 -6.65
C ALA A 99 29.77 20.90 -5.33
N GLN A 100 30.05 20.23 -4.21
CA GLN A 100 29.56 20.63 -2.88
C GLN A 100 30.52 21.62 -2.18
N LYS A 101 31.41 22.30 -2.92
CA LYS A 101 32.42 23.17 -2.31
C LYS A 101 33.03 24.17 -3.30
N GLU A 102 32.22 25.09 -3.81
CA GLU A 102 32.61 26.44 -4.28
C GLU A 102 31.42 27.06 -5.01
N MET A 103 30.56 27.74 -4.25
CA MET A 103 29.68 28.85 -4.64
C MET A 103 28.77 29.18 -3.44
N VAL A 104 29.42 29.33 -2.28
CA VAL A 104 28.97 30.24 -1.23
C VAL A 104 29.71 31.53 -1.55
N GLU A 105 29.00 32.66 -1.59
CA GLU A 105 29.48 33.99 -2.01
C GLU A 105 29.46 34.25 -3.52
N THR A 106 28.27 34.56 -4.03
CA THR A 106 27.93 35.83 -4.72
C THR A 106 26.62 35.60 -5.45
N LEU A 107 25.50 35.96 -4.81
CA LEU A 107 24.22 36.35 -5.43
C LEU A 107 23.23 36.83 -4.35
N ASP A 108 23.75 37.41 -3.27
CA ASP A 108 23.00 38.41 -2.52
C ASP A 108 23.12 39.72 -3.29
N GLN A 109 21.98 40.41 -3.48
CA GLN A 109 21.79 41.66 -4.22
C GLN A 109 21.47 41.49 -5.72
N ASN A 110 20.21 41.15 -6.03
CA ASN A 110 19.32 41.86 -6.99
C ASN A 110 18.16 40.98 -7.52
N PHE A 111 17.34 40.43 -6.63
CA PHE A 111 16.01 39.93 -7.00
C PHE A 111 14.96 40.29 -5.93
N ASN A 112 14.84 41.59 -5.68
CA ASN A 112 13.70 42.18 -4.98
C ASN A 112 13.13 43.28 -5.87
N GLN A 113 12.38 42.90 -6.90
CA GLN A 113 11.27 43.65 -7.46
C GLN A 113 10.57 42.79 -8.52
N ASP A 114 9.24 42.76 -8.44
CA ASP A 114 8.27 42.11 -9.32
C ASP A 114 8.18 40.57 -9.35
N THR A 115 7.61 40.02 -8.28
CA THR A 115 6.77 38.81 -8.37
C THR A 115 5.38 39.11 -7.78
N SER A 116 4.71 40.12 -8.32
CA SER A 116 3.26 40.24 -8.17
C SER A 116 2.57 39.11 -8.95
N LYS A 117 1.94 38.20 -8.20
CA LYS A 117 0.70 37.47 -8.54
C LYS A 117 0.27 37.55 -10.01
N SER A 118 0.44 36.46 -10.75
CA SER A 118 -0.41 36.16 -11.90
C SER A 118 -1.07 34.81 -11.67
N ASP A 119 -2.35 34.86 -11.33
CA ASP A 119 -3.27 33.71 -11.41
C ASP A 119 -3.23 33.10 -12.82
N ILE A 120 -3.89 31.97 -13.04
CA ILE A 120 -4.15 31.49 -14.40
C ILE A 120 -4.72 32.67 -15.20
N ASP A 121 -4.01 33.14 -16.23
CA ASP A 121 -4.46 34.28 -17.03
C ASP A 121 -5.75 33.87 -17.76
N SER A 122 -6.88 34.26 -17.17
CA SER A 122 -8.22 33.88 -17.61
C SER A 122 -8.49 34.36 -19.03
N SER A 123 -7.81 35.44 -19.47
CA SER A 123 -7.86 35.96 -20.84
C SER A 123 -7.17 35.03 -21.84
N PHE A 124 -6.09 34.36 -21.44
CA PHE A 124 -5.40 33.40 -22.28
C PHE A 124 -6.25 32.13 -22.44
N LEU A 125 -6.78 31.57 -21.34
CA LEU A 125 -7.63 30.37 -21.38
C LEU A 125 -8.96 30.57 -22.10
N SER A 126 -9.62 31.72 -21.96
CA SER A 126 -10.83 32.03 -22.73
C SER A 126 -10.55 32.09 -24.24
N THR A 127 -9.37 32.63 -24.60
CA THR A 127 -8.89 32.62 -25.98
C THR A 127 -8.62 31.19 -26.43
N ILE A 128 -7.97 30.36 -25.59
CA ILE A 128 -7.73 28.93 -25.83
C ILE A 128 -9.00 28.15 -26.10
N LEU A 129 -10.02 28.34 -25.28
CA LEU A 129 -11.29 27.66 -25.49
C LEU A 129 -11.93 28.06 -26.81
N TYR A 130 -11.87 29.34 -27.19
CA TYR A 130 -12.50 29.83 -28.42
C TYR A 130 -11.92 29.15 -29.66
N TRP A 131 -10.60 28.96 -29.72
CA TRP A 131 -9.93 28.31 -30.86
C TRP A 131 -9.84 26.78 -30.77
N LEU A 132 -10.25 26.17 -29.66
CA LEU A 132 -10.24 24.72 -29.54
C LEU A 132 -11.30 24.09 -30.47
N PRO A 133 -10.92 23.07 -31.28
CA PRO A 133 -11.86 22.30 -32.10
C PRO A 133 -12.98 21.70 -31.26
N SER A 134 -14.16 21.52 -31.84
CA SER A 134 -15.31 20.95 -31.13
C SER A 134 -15.06 19.52 -30.64
N LYS A 135 -14.24 18.75 -31.36
CA LYS A 135 -13.84 17.39 -31.00
C LYS A 135 -12.34 17.22 -31.17
N ILE A 136 -11.67 16.62 -30.19
CA ILE A 136 -10.29 16.18 -30.29
C ILE A 136 -10.23 14.68 -30.05
N TYR A 137 -9.62 13.95 -30.98
CA TYR A 137 -9.43 12.50 -30.92
C TYR A 137 -7.94 12.19 -31.02
N ILE A 138 -7.38 11.50 -30.04
CA ILE A 138 -6.02 10.99 -30.08
C ILE A 138 -6.10 9.48 -29.88
N ASN A 139 -5.82 8.71 -30.94
CA ASN A 139 -5.95 7.26 -30.88
C ASN A 139 -4.88 6.64 -29.96
N SER A 140 -3.64 7.14 -30.04
CA SER A 140 -2.50 6.64 -29.26
C SER A 140 -1.59 7.80 -28.84
N LEU A 141 -1.77 8.30 -27.61
CA LEU A 141 -0.85 9.21 -26.93
C LEU A 141 0.19 8.40 -26.16
N ARG A 142 1.43 8.40 -26.64
CA ARG A 142 2.55 7.64 -26.04
C ARG A 142 3.54 8.56 -25.35
N PHE A 143 3.92 8.17 -24.15
CA PHE A 143 4.93 8.87 -23.35
C PHE A 143 6.21 8.03 -23.29
N TYR A 144 7.34 8.60 -23.68
CA TYR A 144 8.64 7.94 -23.71
C TYR A 144 9.61 8.59 -22.73
N ALA A 145 10.08 7.81 -21.76
CA ALA A 145 11.19 8.17 -20.89
C ALA A 145 12.44 7.41 -21.33
N GLN A 146 13.51 8.10 -21.72
CA GLN A 146 14.75 7.43 -22.16
C GLN A 146 14.51 6.35 -23.24
N ASN A 147 13.60 6.62 -24.19
CA ASN A 147 13.14 5.72 -25.25
C ASN A 147 12.35 4.47 -24.81
N ASN A 148 12.01 4.32 -23.52
CA ASN A 148 11.07 3.30 -23.07
C ASN A 148 9.65 3.88 -23.02
N GLU A 149 8.72 3.25 -23.73
CA GLU A 149 7.29 3.57 -23.64
C GLU A 149 6.80 3.35 -22.20
N GLN A 150 6.29 4.41 -21.59
CA GLN A 150 5.76 4.39 -20.23
C GLN A 150 4.25 4.16 -20.24
N PHE A 151 3.54 4.91 -21.10
CA PHE A 151 2.08 4.90 -21.15
C PHE A 151 1.61 5.06 -22.58
N ASN A 152 0.51 4.38 -22.91
CA ASN A 152 -0.21 4.53 -24.17
C ASN A 152 -1.70 4.70 -23.88
N VAL A 153 -2.21 5.88 -24.20
CA VAL A 153 -3.56 6.32 -23.82
C VAL A 153 -4.29 6.82 -25.06
N LYS A 154 -5.51 6.35 -25.26
CA LYS A 154 -6.49 6.96 -26.14
C LYS A 154 -7.16 8.12 -25.41
N VAL A 155 -7.30 9.27 -26.07
CA VAL A 155 -7.89 10.48 -25.52
C VAL A 155 -9.00 10.98 -26.44
N ASP A 156 -10.19 11.16 -25.86
CA ASP A 156 -11.37 11.69 -26.49
C ASP A 156 -11.78 12.97 -25.74
N ILE A 157 -11.79 14.11 -26.42
CA ILE A 157 -12.22 15.39 -25.84
C ILE A 157 -13.35 15.97 -26.68
N THR A 158 -14.44 16.35 -26.03
CA THR A 158 -15.57 17.03 -26.68
C THR A 158 -15.82 18.36 -25.99
N LYS A 159 -15.81 19.45 -26.77
CA LYS A 159 -16.15 20.78 -26.31
C LYS A 159 -17.67 20.97 -26.31
N GLN A 160 -18.21 21.42 -25.19
CA GLN A 160 -19.58 21.88 -25.01
C GLN A 160 -19.57 23.42 -24.81
N GLN A 161 -20.75 24.05 -24.69
CA GLN A 161 -20.84 25.53 -24.61
C GLN A 161 -19.97 26.13 -23.50
N GLU A 162 -19.95 25.51 -22.31
CA GLU A 162 -19.19 26.01 -21.14
C GLU A 162 -18.32 24.94 -20.46
N ALA A 163 -18.25 23.73 -21.02
CA ALA A 163 -17.55 22.60 -20.42
C ALA A 163 -16.77 21.79 -21.47
N ILE A 164 -15.74 21.09 -21.02
CA ILE A 164 -14.98 20.11 -21.80
C ILE A 164 -15.24 18.73 -21.21
N GLN A 165 -15.77 17.82 -22.01
CA GLN A 165 -15.84 16.41 -21.64
C GLN A 165 -14.52 15.74 -22.02
N LEU A 166 -13.84 15.17 -21.03
CA LEU A 166 -12.64 14.38 -21.19
C LEU A 166 -13.00 12.91 -20.98
N ALA A 167 -12.58 12.05 -21.91
CA ALA A 167 -12.53 10.62 -21.73
C ALA A 167 -11.15 10.12 -22.16
N MET A 168 -10.53 9.30 -21.32
CA MET A 168 -9.24 8.69 -21.60
C MET A 168 -9.33 7.21 -21.30
N SER A 169 -8.68 6.39 -22.11
CA SER A 169 -8.56 4.96 -21.85
C SER A 169 -7.19 4.46 -22.25
N THR A 170 -6.61 3.58 -21.46
CA THR A 170 -5.36 2.90 -21.84
C THR A 170 -5.59 1.96 -23.03
N ASN A 171 -4.64 1.94 -23.96
CA ASN A 171 -4.64 1.04 -25.13
C ASN A 171 -4.00 -0.33 -24.85
N SER A 172 -3.59 -0.57 -23.60
CA SER A 172 -2.93 -1.80 -23.17
C SER A 172 -3.93 -2.87 -22.75
N GLN A 173 -3.42 -4.05 -22.38
CA GLN A 173 -4.23 -5.13 -21.79
C GLN A 173 -4.87 -4.75 -20.44
N TYR A 174 -4.46 -3.63 -19.86
CA TYR A 174 -4.99 -3.09 -18.61
C TYR A 174 -5.94 -1.99 -18.98
N ILE A 175 -7.24 -2.19 -18.72
CA ILE A 175 -8.26 -1.22 -19.10
C ILE A 175 -8.43 -0.27 -17.91
N ALA A 176 -7.73 0.86 -17.95
CA ALA A 176 -8.01 2.02 -17.12
C ALA A 176 -8.80 3.01 -17.97
N LYS A 177 -9.88 3.56 -17.42
CA LYS A 177 -10.73 4.58 -18.03
C LYS A 177 -10.86 5.74 -17.06
N LEU A 178 -10.65 6.95 -17.56
CA LEU A 178 -10.87 8.19 -16.83
C LEU A 178 -11.85 9.03 -17.62
N SER A 179 -12.91 9.50 -16.98
CA SER A 179 -13.83 10.47 -17.57
C SER A 179 -14.10 11.62 -16.61
N ALA A 180 -14.21 12.85 -17.11
CA ALA A 180 -14.58 14.01 -16.30
C ALA A 180 -15.15 15.14 -17.18
N ASN A 181 -15.97 15.99 -16.57
CA ASN A 181 -16.36 17.27 -17.13
C ASN A 181 -15.48 18.37 -16.51
N LEU A 182 -14.84 19.17 -17.36
CA LEU A 182 -13.97 20.28 -16.97
C LEU A 182 -14.66 21.59 -17.30
N GLN A 183 -14.96 22.40 -16.28
CA GLN A 183 -15.59 23.70 -16.44
C GLN A 183 -14.61 24.80 -16.03
N PHE A 184 -14.46 25.82 -16.87
CA PHE A 184 -13.60 26.95 -16.56
C PHE A 184 -14.35 27.94 -15.70
N ASN A 185 -13.86 28.15 -14.48
CA ASN A 185 -14.38 29.15 -13.57
C ASN A 185 -13.48 30.38 -13.64
N THR A 186 -13.94 31.39 -14.36
CA THR A 186 -13.22 32.64 -14.61
C THR A 186 -13.16 33.53 -13.38
N THR A 187 -14.12 33.40 -12.45
CA THR A 187 -14.15 34.16 -11.19
C THR A 187 -13.02 33.73 -10.26
N ASP A 188 -12.86 32.42 -10.09
CA ASP A 188 -11.87 31.82 -9.18
C ASP A 188 -10.55 31.47 -9.88
N SER A 189 -10.41 31.78 -11.19
CA SER A 189 -9.25 31.43 -12.02
C SER A 189 -8.83 29.96 -11.90
N ARG A 190 -9.82 29.06 -11.95
CA ARG A 190 -9.61 27.62 -11.78
C ARG A 190 -10.41 26.79 -12.79
N ILE A 191 -10.03 25.53 -12.93
CA ILE A 191 -10.78 24.53 -13.68
C ILE A 191 -11.49 23.63 -12.68
N ASP A 192 -12.81 23.68 -12.66
CA ASP A 192 -13.67 22.80 -11.87
C ASP A 192 -13.78 21.44 -12.57
N ILE A 193 -13.53 20.37 -11.81
CA ILE A 193 -13.62 18.99 -12.26
C ILE A 193 -14.90 18.39 -11.67
N GLN A 194 -15.84 18.04 -12.53
CA GLN A 194 -17.15 17.52 -12.17
C GLN A 194 -17.37 16.14 -12.77
N ASN A 195 -18.08 15.27 -12.04
CA ASN A 195 -18.45 13.92 -12.46
C ASN A 195 -17.23 13.10 -12.91
N GLY A 196 -16.11 13.29 -12.22
CA GLY A 196 -14.90 12.49 -12.43
C GLY A 196 -15.18 11.03 -12.10
N LEU A 197 -14.77 10.13 -12.98
CA LEU A 197 -14.87 8.70 -12.78
C LEU A 197 -13.60 8.05 -13.32
N PHE A 198 -12.82 7.46 -12.44
CA PHE A 198 -11.72 6.59 -12.78
C PHE A 198 -12.11 5.14 -12.51
N THR A 199 -12.02 4.29 -13.51
CA THR A 199 -12.22 2.84 -13.36
C THR A 199 -11.01 2.10 -13.90
N THR A 200 -10.58 1.04 -13.22
CA THR A 200 -9.53 0.18 -13.74
C THR A 200 -9.74 -1.27 -13.38
N THR A 201 -9.42 -2.16 -14.31
CA THR A 201 -9.30 -3.60 -14.09
C THR A 201 -7.84 -4.02 -14.21
N VAL A 202 -7.32 -4.67 -13.17
CA VAL A 202 -5.92 -5.10 -13.06
C VAL A 202 -5.85 -6.61 -12.90
N ASN A 203 -5.25 -7.27 -13.91
CA ASN A 203 -5.00 -8.72 -13.96
C ASN A 203 -3.50 -9.02 -14.15
N GLN A 204 -2.64 -8.25 -13.49
CA GLN A 204 -1.19 -8.29 -13.64
C GLN A 204 -0.49 -7.95 -12.33
N PHE A 205 0.85 -8.03 -12.32
CA PHE A 205 1.65 -7.78 -11.12
C PHE A 205 1.21 -8.63 -9.93
N GLY A 206 0.83 -9.88 -10.21
CA GLY A 206 0.32 -10.81 -9.21
C GLY A 206 -1.12 -10.54 -8.75
N ILE A 207 -1.81 -9.55 -9.31
CA ILE A 207 -3.23 -9.25 -9.03
C ILE A 207 -4.13 -10.01 -10.01
N GLU A 208 -5.14 -10.68 -9.48
CA GLU A 208 -6.18 -11.38 -10.24
C GLU A 208 -7.55 -10.77 -9.90
N ASN A 209 -8.27 -10.35 -10.94
CA ASN A 209 -9.57 -9.69 -10.90
C ASN A 209 -9.60 -8.44 -9.99
N GLY A 210 -8.54 -7.65 -10.02
CA GLY A 210 -8.51 -6.36 -9.33
C GLY A 210 -9.44 -5.38 -10.05
N GLN A 211 -10.38 -4.79 -9.33
CA GLN A 211 -11.26 -3.73 -9.81
C GLN A 211 -11.20 -2.55 -8.87
N LEU A 212 -11.10 -1.35 -9.44
CA LEU A 212 -11.08 -0.10 -8.72
C LEU A 212 -12.00 0.89 -9.43
N THR A 213 -12.93 1.47 -8.68
CA THR A 213 -13.84 2.51 -9.16
C THR A 213 -13.75 3.70 -8.23
N LEU A 214 -13.25 4.82 -8.75
CA LEU A 214 -13.05 6.08 -8.04
C LEU A 214 -13.90 7.19 -8.67
N PRO A 215 -15.10 7.47 -8.15
CA PRO A 215 -15.85 8.66 -8.50
C PRO A 215 -15.32 9.86 -7.69
N PHE A 216 -15.04 10.98 -8.36
CA PHE A 216 -14.39 12.14 -7.74
C PHE A 216 -14.82 13.46 -8.38
N ASN A 217 -14.67 14.52 -7.61
CA ASN A 217 -14.74 15.92 -8.04
C ASN A 217 -13.47 16.62 -7.59
N GLY A 218 -13.32 17.86 -8.04
CA GLY A 218 -12.21 18.68 -7.58
C GLY A 218 -12.09 19.95 -8.36
N TRP A 219 -10.93 20.56 -8.25
CA TRP A 219 -10.55 21.69 -9.04
C TRP A 219 -9.04 21.77 -9.15
N VAL A 220 -8.56 22.44 -10.19
CA VAL A 220 -7.15 22.71 -10.40
C VAL A 220 -6.94 24.18 -10.71
N THR A 221 -5.98 24.79 -10.02
CA THR A 221 -5.45 26.12 -10.29
C THR A 221 -4.03 25.98 -10.84
N ARG A 222 -3.36 27.10 -11.11
CA ARG A 222 -1.95 27.10 -11.54
C ARG A 222 -1.04 26.39 -10.55
N ASN A 223 -1.31 26.55 -9.27
CA ASN A 223 -0.39 26.21 -8.19
C ASN A 223 -0.93 25.11 -7.26
N GLN A 224 -2.16 24.65 -7.49
CA GLN A 224 -2.82 23.76 -6.54
C GLN A 224 -3.83 22.84 -7.23
N LEU A 225 -3.81 21.59 -6.80
CA LEU A 225 -4.80 20.57 -7.11
C LEU A 225 -5.60 20.25 -5.85
N ASN A 226 -6.92 20.18 -5.99
CA ASN A 226 -7.80 19.64 -4.97
C ASN A 226 -8.69 18.57 -5.60
N LEU A 227 -8.73 17.38 -5.01
CA LEU A 227 -9.59 16.27 -5.43
C LEU A 227 -10.27 15.67 -4.22
N PHE A 228 -11.53 15.27 -4.37
CA PHE A 228 -12.28 14.59 -3.34
C PHE A 228 -13.24 13.58 -3.93
N SER A 229 -13.47 12.47 -3.23
CA SER A 229 -14.40 11.44 -3.65
C SER A 229 -15.85 11.95 -3.61
N LEU A 230 -16.62 11.67 -4.66
CA LEU A 230 -18.05 12.00 -4.76
C LEU A 230 -18.92 11.06 -3.93
N SER A 231 -18.51 9.80 -3.88
CA SER A 231 -19.19 8.72 -3.17
C SER A 231 -18.16 7.70 -2.72
N ASN A 232 -18.62 6.62 -2.11
CA ASN A 232 -17.76 5.50 -1.76
C ASN A 232 -17.13 4.92 -3.02
N ALA A 233 -15.84 5.21 -3.20
CA ALA A 233 -15.03 4.51 -4.16
C ALA A 233 -14.91 3.04 -3.73
N SER A 234 -14.97 2.11 -4.68
CA SER A 234 -14.94 0.68 -4.38
C SER A 234 -13.64 0.06 -4.87
N ILE A 235 -13.07 -0.79 -4.03
CA ILE A 235 -11.94 -1.65 -4.40
C ILE A 235 -12.31 -3.10 -4.12
N SER A 236 -12.05 -3.96 -5.09
CA SER A 236 -12.20 -5.40 -4.94
C SER A 236 -11.10 -6.14 -5.67
N LEU A 237 -10.65 -7.26 -5.12
CA LEU A 237 -9.73 -8.19 -5.79
C LEU A 237 -10.03 -9.62 -5.35
N THR A 238 -9.85 -10.58 -6.26
CA THR A 238 -9.92 -11.99 -5.90
C THR A 238 -8.61 -12.45 -5.27
N LYS A 239 -7.48 -12.02 -5.81
CA LYS A 239 -6.16 -12.38 -5.30
C LYS A 239 -5.13 -11.31 -5.65
N ALA A 240 -4.16 -11.09 -4.77
CA ALA A 240 -3.02 -10.22 -5.04
C ALA A 240 -1.76 -10.76 -4.37
N ASN A 241 -0.74 -11.08 -5.16
CA ASN A 241 0.57 -11.45 -4.67
C ASN A 241 1.49 -10.22 -4.66
N LEU A 242 1.55 -9.53 -3.54
CA LEU A 242 2.25 -8.24 -3.40
C LEU A 242 3.75 -8.41 -3.14
N SER A 243 4.14 -9.53 -2.51
CA SER A 243 5.54 -9.92 -2.28
C SER A 243 5.61 -11.40 -1.92
N ASP A 244 6.83 -11.95 -1.85
CA ASP A 244 7.06 -13.33 -1.40
C ASP A 244 6.38 -13.64 -0.05
N ASP A 245 6.30 -12.65 0.84
CA ASP A 245 5.71 -12.79 2.17
C ASP A 245 4.23 -12.39 2.22
N LEU A 246 3.70 -11.60 1.28
CA LEU A 246 2.35 -11.02 1.40
C LEU A 246 1.46 -11.38 0.21
N MET A 247 0.40 -12.14 0.50
CA MET A 247 -0.68 -12.43 -0.43
C MET A 247 -2.01 -11.96 0.16
N LEU A 248 -2.86 -11.33 -0.64
CA LEU A 248 -4.23 -11.00 -0.30
C LEU A 248 -5.19 -11.85 -1.13
N ALA A 249 -6.36 -12.15 -0.57
CA ALA A 249 -7.42 -12.89 -1.21
C ALA A 249 -8.78 -12.32 -0.83
N ASP A 250 -9.77 -12.45 -1.71
CA ASP A 250 -11.18 -12.09 -1.50
C ASP A 250 -11.36 -10.76 -0.76
N SER A 251 -10.66 -9.72 -1.23
CA SER A 251 -10.61 -8.44 -0.52
C SER A 251 -11.58 -7.46 -1.15
N VAL A 252 -12.43 -6.87 -0.32
CA VAL A 252 -13.44 -5.88 -0.72
C VAL A 252 -13.43 -4.76 0.30
N GLY A 253 -13.42 -3.52 -0.20
CA GLY A 253 -13.50 -2.35 0.63
C GLY A 253 -14.05 -1.14 -0.12
N ASN A 254 -14.40 -0.14 0.67
CA ASN A 254 -14.81 1.16 0.19
C ASN A 254 -13.84 2.22 0.70
N LEU A 255 -13.55 3.24 -0.11
CA LEU A 255 -12.67 4.32 0.28
C LEU A 255 -13.33 5.68 0.01
N ILE A 256 -13.07 6.62 0.90
CA ILE A 256 -13.36 8.05 0.74
C ILE A 256 -12.02 8.74 0.82
N PHE A 257 -11.78 9.71 -0.06
CA PHE A 257 -10.52 10.43 -0.07
C PHE A 257 -10.73 11.92 -0.32
N GLN A 258 -9.81 12.72 0.19
CA GLN A 258 -9.61 14.10 -0.17
C GLN A 258 -8.11 14.35 -0.24
N VAL A 259 -7.66 14.99 -1.31
CA VAL A 259 -6.26 15.27 -1.61
C VAL A 259 -6.15 16.73 -2.01
N GLU A 260 -5.18 17.41 -1.44
CA GLU A 260 -4.79 18.76 -1.75
C GLU A 260 -3.28 18.78 -1.92
N SER A 261 -2.81 19.28 -3.05
CA SER A 261 -1.39 19.27 -3.41
C SER A 261 -1.01 20.53 -4.14
N ALA A 262 0.22 21.01 -3.90
CA ALA A 262 0.83 22.05 -4.71
C ALA A 262 1.15 21.57 -6.14
N ILE A 263 1.26 22.52 -7.06
CA ILE A 263 1.72 22.37 -8.44
C ILE A 263 2.83 23.42 -8.67
N PRO A 264 4.07 23.04 -9.03
CA PRO A 264 4.57 21.66 -9.11
C PRO A 264 4.52 20.96 -7.74
N PHE A 265 4.48 19.62 -7.78
CA PHE A 265 4.31 18.80 -6.59
C PHE A 265 5.41 19.03 -5.54
N ASP A 266 4.98 19.30 -4.30
CA ASP A 266 5.84 19.42 -3.12
C ASP A 266 5.27 18.57 -1.97
N ASN A 267 6.07 17.59 -1.50
CA ASN A 267 5.70 16.71 -0.40
C ASN A 267 5.33 17.46 0.89
N ASN A 268 5.90 18.65 1.12
CA ASN A 268 5.61 19.43 2.32
C ASN A 268 4.24 20.12 2.25
N GLN A 269 3.71 20.31 1.04
CA GLN A 269 2.42 20.94 0.76
C GLN A 269 1.35 19.92 0.37
N LEU A 270 1.64 18.62 0.52
CA LEU A 270 0.65 17.55 0.38
C LEU A 270 -0.18 17.43 1.65
N SER A 271 -1.50 17.56 1.48
CA SER A 271 -2.49 17.25 2.49
C SER A 271 -3.45 16.20 1.93
N ALA A 272 -3.56 15.05 2.59
CA ALA A 272 -4.47 14.00 2.15
C ALA A 272 -5.19 13.36 3.34
N THR A 273 -6.49 13.12 3.20
CA THR A 273 -7.28 12.36 4.17
C THR A 273 -7.98 11.23 3.44
N THR A 274 -7.81 10.01 3.95
CA THR A 274 -8.43 8.81 3.37
C THR A 274 -9.10 8.01 4.46
N GLN A 275 -10.34 7.61 4.26
CA GLN A 275 -11.06 6.65 5.10
C GLN A 275 -11.31 5.39 4.28
N LEU A 276 -10.70 4.28 4.69
CA LEU A 276 -10.88 2.95 4.12
C LEU A 276 -11.80 2.13 5.03
N ALA A 277 -12.94 1.72 4.52
CA ALA A 277 -13.81 0.70 5.12
C ALA A 277 -13.46 -0.67 4.51
N ILE A 278 -12.90 -1.56 5.32
CA ILE A 278 -12.61 -2.94 4.95
C ILE A 278 -13.83 -3.78 5.27
N ASN A 279 -14.51 -4.28 4.24
CA ASN A 279 -15.68 -5.12 4.38
C ASN A 279 -15.31 -6.60 4.55
N LYS A 280 -14.25 -7.02 3.86
CA LYS A 280 -13.64 -8.34 3.99
C LYS A 280 -12.22 -8.25 3.45
N LEU A 281 -11.26 -8.81 4.17
CA LEU A 281 -9.92 -9.05 3.64
C LEU A 281 -9.41 -10.36 4.22
N ASN A 282 -9.00 -11.25 3.31
CA ASN A 282 -8.27 -12.46 3.63
C ASN A 282 -6.84 -12.30 3.12
N GLY A 283 -5.90 -13.02 3.71
CA GLY A 283 -4.54 -12.98 3.23
C GLY A 283 -3.60 -13.91 3.96
N ILE A 284 -2.37 -13.93 3.49
CA ILE A 284 -1.27 -14.65 4.10
C ILE A 284 -0.12 -13.67 4.26
N TYR A 285 0.37 -13.51 5.48
CA TYR A 285 1.58 -12.77 5.78
C TYR A 285 2.63 -13.71 6.36
N LYS A 286 3.76 -13.86 5.67
CA LYS A 286 4.77 -14.90 5.91
C LYS A 286 4.12 -16.29 5.95
N ASN A 287 4.07 -16.87 7.14
CA ASN A 287 3.49 -18.18 7.44
C ASN A 287 2.15 -18.06 8.16
N SER A 288 1.57 -16.86 8.32
CA SER A 288 0.32 -16.66 9.04
C SER A 288 -0.84 -16.46 8.07
N GLU A 289 -1.90 -17.25 8.23
CA GLU A 289 -3.16 -17.04 7.54
C GLU A 289 -4.00 -16.01 8.30
N ILE A 290 -4.60 -15.08 7.58
CA ILE A 290 -5.46 -14.04 8.12
C ILE A 290 -6.83 -14.19 7.46
N LYS A 291 -7.86 -14.39 8.27
CA LYS A 291 -9.24 -14.58 7.80
C LYS A 291 -10.13 -13.45 8.29
N SER A 292 -10.91 -12.91 7.35
CA SER A 292 -12.00 -11.96 7.58
C SER A 292 -11.59 -10.75 8.42
N VAL A 293 -10.66 -9.94 7.92
CA VAL A 293 -10.41 -8.60 8.48
C VAL A 293 -11.56 -7.68 8.09
N THR A 294 -12.12 -6.98 9.07
CA THR A 294 -13.16 -5.96 8.89
C THR A 294 -12.91 -4.76 9.79
N GLY A 295 -13.33 -3.58 9.34
CA GLY A 295 -13.22 -2.35 10.13
C GLY A 295 -12.82 -1.15 9.31
N ASN A 296 -12.50 -0.05 10.00
CA ASN A 296 -12.13 1.21 9.36
C ASN A 296 -10.67 1.55 9.64
N ILE A 297 -10.03 2.13 8.64
CA ILE A 297 -8.68 2.68 8.71
C ILE A 297 -8.75 4.10 8.17
N ASN A 298 -8.30 5.07 8.95
CA ASN A 298 -8.18 6.46 8.52
C ASN A 298 -6.71 6.82 8.37
N LEU A 299 -6.34 7.39 7.23
CA LEU A 299 -5.03 7.93 6.94
C LEU A 299 -5.14 9.45 6.83
N VAL A 300 -4.29 10.17 7.55
CA VAL A 300 -4.13 11.62 7.40
C VAL A 300 -2.67 11.88 7.08
N VAL A 301 -2.39 12.57 5.99
CA VAL A 301 -1.05 12.99 5.56
C VAL A 301 -1.03 14.52 5.56
N LYS A 302 -0.06 15.12 6.25
CA LYS A 302 0.14 16.57 6.29
C LYS A 302 1.57 16.89 6.72
N ASN A 303 2.18 17.92 6.14
CA ASN A 303 3.50 18.42 6.54
C ASN A 303 4.57 17.30 6.61
N ASN A 304 4.63 16.46 5.57
CA ASN A 304 5.59 15.33 5.48
C ASN A 304 5.49 14.30 6.64
N GLN A 305 4.32 14.23 7.28
CA GLN A 305 3.97 13.28 8.32
C GLN A 305 2.65 12.59 7.97
N PHE A 306 2.47 11.38 8.49
CA PHE A 306 1.21 10.68 8.37
C PHE A 306 0.78 10.04 9.68
N THR A 307 -0.54 10.02 9.88
CA THR A 307 -1.22 9.33 10.97
C THR A 307 -2.16 8.29 10.37
N LEU A 308 -1.93 7.02 10.68
CA LEU A 308 -2.82 5.91 10.38
C LEU A 308 -3.58 5.55 11.66
N SER A 309 -4.91 5.60 11.67
CA SER A 309 -5.71 5.23 12.84
C SER A 309 -6.73 4.17 12.48
N SER A 310 -6.97 3.24 13.41
CA SER A 310 -8.04 2.27 13.30
C SER A 310 -8.88 2.30 14.58
N PRO A 311 -10.10 2.88 14.54
CA PRO A 311 -10.95 2.98 15.72
C PRO A 311 -11.47 1.60 16.17
N ALA A 312 -11.72 0.70 15.22
CA ALA A 312 -12.14 -0.66 15.50
C ALA A 312 -11.78 -1.55 14.31
N LEU A 313 -10.70 -2.31 14.44
CA LEU A 313 -10.36 -3.41 13.54
C LEU A 313 -10.75 -4.73 14.20
N SER A 314 -11.39 -5.59 13.44
CA SER A 314 -11.75 -6.94 13.82
C SER A 314 -11.12 -7.93 12.86
N ILE A 315 -10.50 -8.98 13.39
CA ILE A 315 -9.99 -10.09 12.58
C ILE A 315 -10.62 -11.35 13.15
N GLN A 316 -11.24 -12.16 12.31
CA GLN A 316 -11.93 -13.37 12.77
C GLN A 316 -10.92 -14.40 13.29
N GLU A 317 -9.88 -14.65 12.52
CA GLU A 317 -8.85 -15.63 12.84
C GLU A 317 -7.50 -15.19 12.25
N VAL A 318 -6.44 -15.33 13.05
CA VAL A 318 -5.08 -15.42 12.53
C VAL A 318 -4.52 -16.77 12.94
N ASN A 319 -4.24 -17.62 11.95
CA ASN A 319 -3.65 -18.93 12.18
C ASN A 319 -2.15 -18.88 11.88
N MET A 320 -1.33 -19.15 12.90
CA MET A 320 0.13 -19.25 12.78
C MET A 320 0.66 -20.60 13.30
N GLY A 321 -0.10 -21.68 13.11
CA GLY A 321 0.04 -22.96 13.83
C GLY A 321 -0.72 -22.97 15.16
N LEU A 322 -1.20 -21.80 15.56
CA LEU A 322 -2.13 -21.58 16.66
C LEU A 322 -3.18 -20.61 16.16
N SER A 323 -4.46 -20.92 16.39
CA SER A 323 -5.58 -20.06 16.01
C SER A 323 -5.81 -18.97 17.06
N LEU A 324 -5.50 -17.73 16.69
CA LEU A 324 -5.90 -16.54 17.42
C LEU A 324 -7.25 -16.07 16.88
N GLU A 325 -8.29 -16.16 17.69
CA GLU A 325 -9.65 -15.87 17.26
C GLU A 325 -10.14 -14.51 17.76
N LYS A 326 -11.15 -13.94 17.08
CA LYS A 326 -11.89 -12.74 17.51
C LYS A 326 -10.97 -11.58 17.91
N ILE A 327 -9.90 -11.36 17.15
CA ILE A 327 -8.91 -10.34 17.43
C ILE A 327 -9.56 -8.97 17.28
N LYS A 328 -9.36 -8.11 18.29
CA LYS A 328 -9.83 -6.72 18.29
C LYS A 328 -8.65 -5.79 18.49
N LEU A 329 -8.46 -4.86 17.55
CA LEU A 329 -7.39 -3.87 17.57
C LEU A 329 -7.99 -2.47 17.47
N THR A 330 -7.56 -1.57 18.35
CA THR A 330 -7.82 -0.13 18.28
C THR A 330 -6.52 0.58 18.58
N GLY A 331 -6.08 1.44 17.65
CA GLY A 331 -4.81 2.13 17.78
C GLY A 331 -4.52 3.10 16.65
N GLU A 332 -3.33 3.68 16.73
CA GLU A 332 -2.82 4.68 15.81
C GLU A 332 -1.32 4.45 15.57
N TYR A 333 -0.87 4.85 14.39
CA TYR A 333 0.52 4.90 14.01
C TYR A 333 0.82 6.28 13.45
N PHE A 334 1.86 6.91 13.96
CA PHE A 334 2.32 8.22 13.52
C PHE A 334 3.78 8.12 13.07
N ALA A 335 4.10 8.60 11.87
CA ALA A 335 5.48 8.63 11.39
C ALA A 335 5.72 9.78 10.39
N SER A 336 6.99 10.09 10.17
CA SER A 336 7.39 10.92 9.02
C SER A 336 7.40 10.07 7.75
N ILE A 337 6.98 10.64 6.61
CA ILE A 337 7.04 9.96 5.31
C ILE A 337 8.49 9.60 4.95
N ASN A 338 9.48 10.40 5.39
CA ASN A 338 10.90 10.16 5.13
C ASN A 338 11.51 9.07 6.03
N ALA A 339 10.83 8.67 7.12
CA ALA A 339 11.29 7.66 8.05
C ALA A 339 10.11 6.82 8.58
N PRO A 340 9.41 6.08 7.69
CA PRO A 340 8.16 5.42 8.02
C PRO A 340 8.34 4.22 8.97
N ASP A 341 9.57 3.77 9.22
CA ASP A 341 9.95 2.69 10.14
C ASP A 341 10.31 3.20 11.56
N LYS A 342 10.50 4.51 11.73
CA LYS A 342 10.90 5.16 13.00
C LYS A 342 9.73 5.85 13.72
N GLY A 343 8.50 5.46 13.40
CA GLY A 343 7.30 6.06 13.95
C GLY A 343 6.97 5.67 15.39
N ILE A 344 5.78 6.07 15.81
CA ILE A 344 5.22 5.77 17.11
C ILE A 344 3.91 5.02 16.93
N ILE A 345 3.83 3.82 17.50
CA ILE A 345 2.62 3.00 17.55
C ILE A 345 1.97 3.23 18.91
N SER A 346 0.66 3.48 18.95
CA SER A 346 -0.11 3.47 20.19
C SER A 346 -1.37 2.62 20.03
N TRP A 347 -1.78 1.92 21.08
CA TRP A 347 -3.00 1.11 21.08
C TRP A 347 -3.77 1.30 22.37
N THR A 348 -5.08 1.34 22.26
CA THR A 348 -6.00 1.33 23.41
C THR A 348 -6.59 -0.04 23.65
N LYS A 349 -6.70 -0.86 22.60
CA LYS A 349 -7.19 -2.22 22.66
C LYS A 349 -6.38 -3.11 21.72
N ALA A 350 -5.82 -4.18 22.25
CA ALA A 350 -5.24 -5.26 21.47
C ALA A 350 -5.48 -6.57 22.21
N GLN A 351 -6.43 -7.38 21.74
CA GLN A 351 -6.80 -8.63 22.38
C GLN A 351 -7.17 -9.70 21.36
N ALA A 352 -7.02 -10.96 21.75
CA ALA A 352 -7.41 -12.13 20.97
C ALA A 352 -7.89 -13.25 21.90
N ASN A 353 -8.79 -14.08 21.40
CA ASN A 353 -9.17 -15.33 22.07
C ASN A 353 -8.18 -16.43 21.68
N ILE A 354 -7.79 -17.24 22.67
CA ILE A 354 -6.91 -18.40 22.47
C ILE A 354 -7.16 -19.39 23.61
N PHE A 355 -7.24 -20.69 23.31
CA PHE A 355 -7.44 -21.78 24.29
C PHE A 355 -8.59 -21.50 25.28
N SER A 356 -9.75 -21.10 24.74
CA SER A 356 -10.96 -20.66 25.47
C SER A 356 -10.77 -19.52 26.49
N GLY A 357 -9.59 -18.93 26.54
CA GLY A 357 -9.29 -17.72 27.30
C GLY A 357 -9.00 -16.54 26.38
N ILE A 358 -8.37 -15.51 26.95
CA ILE A 358 -8.08 -14.26 26.25
C ILE A 358 -6.64 -13.85 26.52
N ILE A 359 -5.95 -13.41 25.48
CA ILE A 359 -4.68 -12.69 25.59
C ILE A 359 -4.89 -11.23 25.21
N PHE A 360 -4.21 -10.31 25.90
CA PHE A 360 -4.33 -8.88 25.60
C PHE A 360 -3.09 -8.09 26.01
N LEU A 361 -2.90 -6.95 25.34
CA LEU A 361 -1.89 -5.95 25.71
C LEU A 361 -2.58 -4.81 26.48
N ASP A 362 -1.97 -4.40 27.59
CA ASP A 362 -2.38 -3.16 28.28
C ASP A 362 -2.18 -1.96 27.33
N LYS A 363 -3.03 -0.92 27.46
CA LYS A 363 -2.89 0.33 26.68
C LYS A 363 -1.46 0.86 26.78
N ASN A 364 -0.80 1.04 25.64
CA ASN A 364 0.59 1.49 25.62
C ASN A 364 0.92 2.24 24.31
N LYS A 365 2.11 2.84 24.30
CA LYS A 365 2.71 3.55 23.17
C LYS A 365 4.18 3.15 23.04
N LEU A 366 4.59 2.73 21.84
CA LEU A 366 5.98 2.33 21.54
C LEU A 366 6.58 3.30 20.53
N ASN A 367 7.73 3.88 20.87
CA ASN A 367 8.50 4.70 19.95
C ASN A 367 9.58 3.84 19.26
N LEU A 368 9.41 3.56 17.98
CA LEU A 368 10.31 2.71 17.20
C LEU A 368 11.68 3.37 16.94
N ALA A 369 11.78 4.69 17.07
CA ALA A 369 13.07 5.40 17.04
C ALA A 369 13.87 5.25 18.34
N LYS A 370 13.26 4.79 19.44
CA LYS A 370 13.88 4.71 20.77
C LYS A 370 13.92 3.27 21.31
N LEU A 371 14.32 2.32 20.49
CA LEU A 371 14.50 0.93 20.93
C LEU A 371 15.64 0.82 21.98
N PRO A 372 15.54 -0.08 22.98
CA PRO A 372 14.47 -1.06 23.17
C PRO A 372 13.21 -0.46 23.82
N GLN A 373 12.06 -1.07 23.54
CA GLN A 373 10.77 -0.70 24.13
C GLN A 373 10.18 -1.89 24.91
N ARG A 374 9.38 -1.62 25.96
CA ARG A 374 8.81 -2.67 26.82
C ARG A 374 7.30 -2.56 26.94
N PHE A 375 6.63 -3.70 26.97
CA PHE A 375 5.18 -3.81 27.18
C PHE A 375 4.85 -5.21 27.72
N ASN A 376 3.64 -5.39 28.27
CA ASN A 376 3.23 -6.65 28.86
C ASN A 376 2.13 -7.29 28.02
N LEU A 377 2.26 -8.59 27.76
CA LEU A 377 1.17 -9.45 27.30
C LEU A 377 0.54 -10.14 28.50
N ARG A 378 -0.76 -9.99 28.67
CA ARG A 378 -1.53 -10.64 29.74
C ARG A 378 -2.30 -11.80 29.17
N LEU A 379 -2.36 -12.87 29.96
CA LEU A 379 -3.12 -14.08 29.69
C LEU A 379 -4.19 -14.19 30.77
N LYS A 380 -5.42 -14.45 30.36
CA LYS A 380 -6.54 -14.58 31.27
C LYS A 380 -7.39 -15.80 30.93
N GLN A 381 -7.64 -16.63 31.92
CA GLN A 381 -8.49 -17.81 31.88
C GLN A 381 -8.14 -18.81 30.77
N ILE A 382 -6.85 -18.97 30.49
CA ILE A 382 -6.35 -19.93 29.50
C ILE A 382 -6.61 -21.35 30.01
N GLN A 383 -7.32 -22.15 29.22
CA GLN A 383 -7.69 -23.52 29.62
C GLN A 383 -6.57 -24.50 29.25
N LEU A 384 -6.00 -25.18 30.26
CA LEU A 384 -4.91 -26.12 30.06
C LEU A 384 -5.31 -27.32 29.18
N LYS A 385 -6.54 -27.81 29.33
CA LYS A 385 -7.11 -28.87 28.48
C LYS A 385 -7.08 -28.52 26.99
N ASP A 386 -7.30 -27.25 26.63
CA ASP A 386 -7.34 -26.82 25.23
C ASP A 386 -5.92 -26.73 24.65
N ILE A 387 -4.93 -26.42 25.49
CA ILE A 387 -3.51 -26.53 25.11
C ILE A 387 -3.18 -27.99 24.78
N PHE A 388 -3.51 -28.94 25.65
CA PHE A 388 -3.22 -30.36 25.40
C PHE A 388 -4.00 -30.94 24.21
N LYS A 389 -5.19 -30.41 23.92
CA LYS A 389 -5.94 -30.76 22.71
C LYS A 389 -5.24 -30.31 21.43
N GLN A 390 -4.67 -29.10 21.43
CA GLN A 390 -3.91 -28.58 20.28
C GLN A 390 -2.53 -29.25 20.13
N TYR A 391 -1.96 -29.72 21.24
CA TYR A 391 -0.65 -30.39 21.30
C TYR A 391 -0.78 -31.82 21.85
N PRO A 392 -1.42 -32.74 21.12
CA PRO A 392 -1.62 -34.09 21.60
C PRO A 392 -0.27 -34.80 21.73
N SER A 393 0.07 -35.18 22.96
CA SER A 393 1.18 -36.08 23.26
C SER A 393 0.62 -37.35 23.88
N GLU A 394 1.18 -38.50 23.53
CA GLU A 394 0.68 -39.79 24.01
C GLU A 394 0.62 -39.80 25.55
N GLY A 395 -0.60 -40.01 26.06
CA GLY A 395 -0.92 -40.07 27.49
C GLY A 395 -0.79 -38.76 28.26
N LEU A 396 -0.61 -37.61 27.59
CA LEU A 396 -0.64 -36.29 28.23
C LEU A 396 -2.08 -35.78 28.29
N ALA A 397 -2.57 -35.51 29.48
CA ALA A 397 -3.85 -34.88 29.72
C ALA A 397 -3.81 -34.01 30.98
N GLY A 398 -4.79 -33.14 31.12
CA GLY A 398 -4.94 -32.34 32.33
C GLY A 398 -5.98 -31.26 32.21
N ASP A 399 -6.34 -30.71 33.35
CA ASP A 399 -7.31 -29.64 33.50
C ASP A 399 -6.73 -28.54 34.40
N GLY A 400 -7.21 -27.31 34.19
CA GLY A 400 -6.68 -26.14 34.86
C GLY A 400 -6.96 -24.85 34.13
N VAL A 401 -7.05 -23.76 34.89
CA VAL A 401 -7.20 -22.41 34.36
C VAL A 401 -5.97 -21.60 34.70
N ILE A 402 -5.30 -21.04 33.69
CA ILE A 402 -4.04 -20.30 33.82
C ILE A 402 -4.26 -18.81 33.55
N ASP A 403 -3.77 -17.99 34.48
CA ASP A 403 -3.56 -16.55 34.30
C ASP A 403 -2.05 -16.27 34.21
N GLY A 404 -1.68 -15.17 33.57
CA GLY A 404 -0.27 -14.83 33.45
C GLY A 404 0.04 -13.44 32.91
N VAL A 405 1.32 -13.08 33.05
CA VAL A 405 1.88 -11.84 32.50
C VAL A 405 3.25 -12.15 31.91
N LEU A 406 3.45 -11.78 30.65
CA LEU A 406 4.69 -11.94 29.91
C LEU A 406 5.25 -10.55 29.58
N PRO A 407 6.32 -10.11 30.28
CA PRO A 407 7.01 -8.87 29.95
C PRO A 407 7.81 -9.02 28.65
N ILE A 408 7.43 -8.28 27.62
CA ILE A 408 8.05 -8.29 26.30
C ILE A 408 8.98 -7.09 26.17
N THR A 409 10.20 -7.34 25.72
CA THR A 409 11.14 -6.31 25.25
C THR A 409 11.29 -6.43 23.74
N LEU A 410 11.00 -5.33 23.04
CA LEU A 410 11.24 -5.16 21.62
C LEU A 410 12.58 -4.45 21.41
N SER A 411 13.50 -5.07 20.67
CA SER A 411 14.82 -4.53 20.38
C SER A 411 15.14 -4.62 18.89
N GLU A 412 16.08 -3.80 18.44
CA GLU A 412 16.65 -3.88 17.09
C GLU A 412 17.84 -4.84 17.08
N ILE A 413 17.96 -5.67 16.04
CA ILE A 413 19.16 -6.46 15.75
C ILE A 413 19.64 -6.15 14.33
N LYS A 414 20.95 -5.95 14.19
CA LYS A 414 21.61 -5.82 12.88
C LYS A 414 22.20 -7.17 12.51
N LYS A 415 21.77 -7.76 11.40
CA LYS A 415 22.30 -9.04 10.90
C LYS A 415 22.55 -8.92 9.40
N LYS A 416 23.82 -9.07 9.00
CA LYS A 416 24.24 -9.05 7.58
C LYS A 416 23.76 -7.82 6.78
N GLY A 417 23.79 -6.64 7.40
CA GLY A 417 23.34 -5.38 6.76
C GLY A 417 21.83 -5.14 6.82
N GLU A 418 21.04 -6.13 7.24
CA GLU A 418 19.59 -5.97 7.46
C GLU A 418 19.31 -5.65 8.93
N THR A 419 18.38 -4.72 9.14
CA THR A 419 17.88 -4.34 10.45
C THR A 419 16.57 -5.06 10.70
N ALA A 420 16.49 -5.89 11.73
CA ALA A 420 15.30 -6.65 12.09
C ALA A 420 14.89 -6.40 13.53
N LEU A 421 13.59 -6.51 13.80
CA LEU A 421 13.05 -6.44 15.14
C LEU A 421 13.12 -7.81 15.83
N LYS A 422 13.45 -7.80 17.13
CA LYS A 422 13.53 -8.98 17.97
C LYS A 422 12.67 -8.79 19.22
N PHE A 423 11.86 -9.80 19.52
CA PHE A 423 11.10 -9.89 20.76
C PHE A 423 11.84 -10.79 21.76
N VAL A 424 11.88 -10.37 23.02
CA VAL A 424 12.45 -11.13 24.14
C VAL A 424 11.47 -11.10 25.30
N ILE A 425 11.20 -12.24 25.90
CA ILE A 425 10.45 -12.34 27.16
C ILE A 425 11.44 -12.69 28.26
N LYS A 426 11.39 -11.96 29.37
CA LYS A 426 12.15 -12.29 30.57
C LYS A 426 11.25 -12.26 31.79
N ASN A 427 11.39 -13.26 32.66
CA ASN A 427 10.66 -13.36 33.92
C ASN A 427 9.13 -13.30 33.73
N GLY A 428 8.62 -13.92 32.67
CA GLY A 428 7.19 -14.16 32.51
C GLY A 428 6.66 -15.03 33.65
N LYS A 429 5.43 -14.80 34.08
CA LYS A 429 4.81 -15.51 35.20
C LYS A 429 3.47 -16.08 34.78
N LEU A 430 3.25 -17.34 35.10
CA LEU A 430 2.00 -18.07 34.93
C LEU A 430 1.56 -18.61 36.28
N VAL A 431 0.26 -18.69 36.52
CA VAL A 431 -0.31 -19.25 37.75
C VAL A 431 -1.66 -19.88 37.46
N THR A 432 -1.93 -21.04 38.06
CA THR A 432 -3.28 -21.60 38.03
C THR A 432 -4.19 -20.91 39.04
N ILE A 433 -5.43 -20.66 38.65
CA ILE A 433 -6.44 -19.99 39.50
C ILE A 433 -7.14 -21.01 40.39
N ASN A 434 -7.27 -22.24 39.90
CA ASN A 434 -7.91 -23.36 40.58
C ASN A 434 -6.95 -24.55 40.68
N GLU A 435 -7.33 -25.50 41.55
CA GLU A 435 -6.79 -26.84 41.53
C GLU A 435 -7.21 -27.58 40.26
N GLY A 436 -6.45 -28.60 39.91
CA GLY A 436 -6.70 -29.41 38.72
C GLY A 436 -5.89 -30.69 38.74
N TYR A 437 -5.72 -31.30 37.57
CA TYR A 437 -4.92 -32.51 37.46
C TYR A 437 -4.02 -32.49 36.22
N LEU A 438 -2.95 -33.27 36.31
CA LEU A 438 -2.03 -33.59 35.24
C LEU A 438 -1.90 -35.10 35.17
N GLN A 439 -1.96 -35.63 33.96
CA GLN A 439 -1.74 -37.03 33.65
C GLN A 439 -0.68 -37.11 32.58
N PHE A 440 0.34 -37.93 32.80
CA PHE A 440 1.33 -38.23 31.78
C PHE A 440 1.68 -39.71 31.75
N GLU A 441 1.21 -40.41 30.71
CA GLU A 441 1.40 -41.84 30.50
C GLU A 441 2.03 -42.15 29.15
N ASN A 442 3.35 -42.20 29.11
CA ASN A 442 4.07 -42.56 27.90
C ASN A 442 4.75 -43.94 28.03
N SER A 443 4.84 -44.69 26.92
CA SER A 443 5.53 -45.98 26.84
C SER A 443 7.00 -45.89 27.26
N ALA A 444 7.72 -44.81 26.89
CA ALA A 444 9.09 -44.56 27.29
C ALA A 444 9.22 -44.39 28.82
N LEU A 445 8.33 -43.61 29.44
CA LEU A 445 8.31 -43.45 30.90
C LEU A 445 8.08 -44.79 31.62
N LYS A 446 7.19 -45.63 31.09
CA LYS A 446 6.95 -46.99 31.61
C LYS A 446 8.22 -47.83 31.53
N SER A 447 8.96 -47.78 30.42
CA SER A 447 10.23 -48.51 30.24
C SER A 447 11.34 -47.99 31.18
N TYR A 448 11.48 -46.68 31.36
CA TYR A 448 12.47 -46.11 32.29
C TYR A 448 12.18 -46.48 33.75
N GLY A 449 10.90 -46.60 34.13
CA GLY A 449 10.49 -47.04 35.46
C GLY A 449 10.76 -48.52 35.76
N GLN A 450 10.97 -49.37 34.74
CA GLN A 450 11.27 -50.80 34.95
C GLN A 450 12.67 -51.03 35.54
N ASN A 451 13.64 -50.17 35.19
CA ASN A 451 15.05 -50.36 35.54
C ASN A 451 15.54 -49.39 36.64
N ASN A 452 14.69 -48.49 37.14
CA ASN A 452 15.06 -47.50 38.16
C ASN A 452 13.90 -47.26 39.14
N PRO A 453 14.00 -47.74 40.41
CA PRO A 453 12.94 -47.61 41.42
C PRO A 453 12.50 -46.17 41.69
N ASN A 454 13.43 -45.21 41.67
CA ASN A 454 13.10 -43.80 41.88
C ASN A 454 12.32 -43.22 40.69
N MET A 455 12.63 -43.64 39.47
CA MET A 455 11.84 -43.26 38.29
C MET A 455 10.48 -43.95 38.27
N LYS A 456 10.36 -45.17 38.80
CA LYS A 456 9.06 -45.83 38.94
C LYS A 456 8.12 -44.99 39.82
N ILE A 457 8.60 -44.52 40.96
CA ILE A 457 7.81 -43.67 41.87
C ILE A 457 7.39 -42.37 41.16
N LEU A 458 8.31 -41.68 40.47
CA LEU A 458 7.97 -40.47 39.72
C LEU A 458 6.94 -40.75 38.62
N ALA A 459 7.13 -41.81 37.84
CA ALA A 459 6.21 -42.23 36.79
C ALA A 459 4.82 -42.58 37.36
N ASP A 460 4.76 -43.21 38.52
CA ASP A 460 3.50 -43.52 39.19
C ASP A 460 2.82 -42.25 39.73
N ILE A 461 3.59 -41.29 40.26
CA ILE A 461 3.06 -39.99 40.75
C ILE A 461 2.38 -39.23 39.60
N ILE A 462 3.02 -39.11 38.44
CA ILE A 462 2.51 -38.29 37.32
C ILE A 462 1.37 -38.93 36.52
N LYS A 463 1.05 -40.21 36.74
CA LYS A 463 -0.09 -40.89 36.08
C LYS A 463 -1.44 -40.26 36.39
N ASN A 464 -1.61 -39.74 37.60
CA ASN A 464 -2.85 -39.11 38.04
C ASN A 464 -2.55 -38.07 39.13
N PHE A 465 -1.82 -37.03 38.73
CA PHE A 465 -1.33 -36.01 39.66
C PHE A 465 -2.36 -34.90 39.85
N HIS A 466 -2.94 -34.80 41.04
CA HIS A 466 -3.83 -33.70 41.41
C HIS A 466 -3.01 -32.58 42.02
N TYR A 467 -3.01 -31.40 41.39
CA TYR A 467 -2.27 -30.25 41.88
C TYR A 467 -3.20 -29.26 42.57
N THR A 468 -2.73 -28.69 43.67
CA THR A 468 -3.39 -27.58 44.38
C THR A 468 -2.83 -26.24 43.94
N LYS A 469 -1.58 -26.22 43.45
CA LYS A 469 -0.92 -25.00 42.96
C LYS A 469 0.06 -25.33 41.84
N LEU A 470 -0.07 -24.63 40.71
CA LEU A 470 0.89 -24.65 39.62
C LEU A 470 1.33 -23.22 39.33
N THR A 471 2.64 -23.00 39.39
CA THR A 471 3.25 -21.72 39.00
C THR A 471 4.27 -21.97 37.90
N GLY A 472 4.34 -21.03 36.96
CA GLY A 472 5.23 -21.11 35.81
C GLY A 472 6.07 -19.84 35.66
N THR A 473 7.29 -20.03 35.18
CA THR A 473 8.19 -18.95 34.74
C THR A 473 8.48 -19.12 33.27
N VAL A 474 8.45 -18.03 32.50
CA VAL A 474 8.63 -18.05 31.05
C VAL A 474 9.74 -17.09 30.63
N ASP A 475 10.75 -17.60 29.96
CA ASP A 475 11.75 -16.83 29.24
C ASP A 475 11.71 -17.20 27.76
N TYR A 476 11.89 -16.22 26.88
CA TYR A 476 11.97 -16.45 25.44
C TYR A 476 13.04 -15.57 24.81
N ALA A 477 13.99 -16.21 24.12
CA ALA A 477 15.01 -15.53 23.35
C ALA A 477 15.57 -16.46 22.25
N ASN A 478 15.91 -15.89 21.10
CA ASN A 478 16.55 -16.62 19.99
C ASN A 478 15.73 -17.86 19.56
N GLU A 479 14.41 -17.71 19.42
CA GLU A 479 13.48 -18.79 19.04
C GLU A 479 13.27 -19.87 20.11
N ILE A 480 14.03 -19.86 21.21
CA ILE A 480 13.93 -20.80 22.30
C ILE A 480 13.06 -20.21 23.42
N ALA A 481 12.02 -20.94 23.81
CA ALA A 481 11.24 -20.70 25.02
C ALA A 481 11.69 -21.66 26.13
N ARG A 482 11.84 -21.13 27.34
CA ARG A 482 12.14 -21.88 28.56
C ARG A 482 10.98 -21.70 29.52
N LEU A 483 10.37 -22.81 29.91
CA LEU A 483 9.26 -22.86 30.86
C LEU A 483 9.71 -23.61 32.10
N GLY A 484 9.82 -22.90 33.23
CA GLY A 484 10.08 -23.50 34.54
C GLY A 484 8.78 -23.61 35.33
N LEU A 485 8.35 -24.84 35.63
CA LEU A 485 7.12 -25.15 36.35
C LEU A 485 7.43 -25.61 37.77
N ASN A 486 6.72 -25.05 38.75
CA ASN A 486 6.65 -25.55 40.12
C ASN A 486 5.21 -25.99 40.41
N ILE A 487 5.03 -27.28 40.68
CA ILE A 487 3.72 -27.92 40.81
C ILE A 487 3.64 -28.61 42.16
N GLN A 488 2.67 -28.19 42.98
CA GLN A 488 2.42 -28.74 44.31
C GLN A 488 1.14 -29.53 44.28
N GLY A 489 1.17 -30.76 44.78
CA GLY A 489 0.04 -31.66 44.69
C GLY A 489 0.34 -33.03 45.26
N ASN A 490 -0.46 -34.00 44.85
CA ASN A 490 -0.30 -35.38 45.25
C ASN A 490 -0.96 -36.33 44.24
N ASN A 491 -0.63 -37.61 44.37
CA ASN A 491 -1.36 -38.69 43.72
C ASN A 491 -1.83 -39.65 44.82
N LEU A 492 -3.14 -39.73 45.05
CA LEU A 492 -3.73 -40.55 46.12
C LEU A 492 -3.43 -42.05 45.96
N ASN A 493 -3.12 -42.50 44.74
CA ASN A 493 -2.82 -43.89 44.43
C ASN A 493 -1.36 -44.29 44.74
N VAL A 494 -0.52 -43.33 45.19
CA VAL A 494 0.91 -43.55 45.41
C VAL A 494 1.29 -43.11 46.81
N GLU A 495 2.03 -43.94 47.55
CA GLU A 495 2.64 -43.58 48.84
C GLU A 495 1.65 -42.95 49.85
N ASN A 496 0.39 -43.42 49.88
CA ASN A 496 -0.70 -42.88 50.70
C ASN A 496 -1.00 -41.38 50.46
N GLY A 497 -0.83 -40.90 49.22
CA GLY A 497 -1.16 -39.52 48.85
C GLY A 497 -0.24 -38.47 49.45
N LYS A 498 1.01 -38.84 49.79
CA LYS A 498 2.03 -37.89 50.27
C LYS A 498 2.13 -36.67 49.35
N ALA A 499 2.28 -35.50 49.95
CA ALA A 499 2.49 -34.27 49.21
C ALA A 499 3.81 -34.32 48.43
N VAL A 500 3.75 -33.89 47.17
CA VAL A 500 4.88 -33.86 46.23
C VAL A 500 5.01 -32.46 45.68
N ASN A 501 6.26 -32.01 45.55
CA ASN A 501 6.61 -30.78 44.86
C ASN A 501 7.44 -31.15 43.62
N LEU A 502 6.85 -30.95 42.44
CA LEU A 502 7.48 -31.23 41.15
C LEU A 502 8.06 -29.94 40.57
N ASN A 503 9.34 -30.01 40.17
CA ASN A 503 10.02 -28.94 39.45
C ASN A 503 10.37 -29.45 38.05
N ILE A 504 9.75 -28.87 37.03
CA ILE A 504 9.90 -29.30 35.64
C ILE A 504 10.45 -28.12 34.84
N ASN A 505 11.51 -28.34 34.08
CA ASN A 505 12.03 -27.36 33.14
C ASN A 505 11.84 -27.90 31.72
N LEU A 506 11.16 -27.12 30.88
CA LEU A 506 10.92 -27.42 29.48
C LEU A 506 11.64 -26.38 28.62
N GLU A 507 12.27 -26.83 27.55
CA GLU A 507 12.89 -25.98 26.54
C GLU A 507 12.34 -26.37 25.18
N GLU A 508 11.84 -25.39 24.42
CA GLU A 508 11.22 -25.63 23.12
C GLU A 508 11.65 -24.58 22.10
N ASN A 509 11.85 -25.00 20.84
CA ASN A 509 12.02 -24.07 19.74
C ASN A 509 10.64 -23.70 19.17
N ILE A 510 10.15 -22.52 19.54
CA ILE A 510 8.80 -22.05 19.19
C ILE A 510 8.62 -21.96 17.67
N THR A 511 9.65 -21.57 16.92
CA THR A 511 9.57 -21.48 15.46
C THR A 511 9.36 -22.85 14.83
N LYS A 512 10.14 -23.86 15.26
CA LYS A 512 9.97 -25.24 14.78
C LYS A 512 8.63 -25.84 15.20
N LEU A 513 8.20 -25.57 16.42
CA LEU A 513 6.91 -26.01 16.94
C LEU A 513 5.76 -25.48 16.09
N LEU A 514 5.70 -24.16 15.88
CA LEU A 514 4.65 -23.53 15.08
C LEU A 514 4.66 -24.04 13.63
N MET A 515 5.84 -24.26 13.03
CA MET A 515 5.94 -24.88 11.70
C MET A 515 5.40 -26.31 11.67
N SER A 516 5.69 -27.12 12.71
CA SER A 516 5.16 -28.48 12.82
C SER A 516 3.64 -28.50 12.92
N LEU A 517 3.08 -27.60 13.73
CA LEU A 517 1.62 -27.48 13.89
C LEU A 517 0.94 -27.08 12.60
N GLN A 518 1.54 -26.12 11.90
CA GLN A 518 1.03 -25.74 10.58
C GLN A 518 0.98 -26.98 9.70
N LEU A 519 2.04 -27.77 9.56
CA LEU A 519 2.00 -28.96 8.70
C LEU A 519 0.97 -30.04 9.10
N SER A 520 0.51 -30.05 10.35
CA SER A 520 -0.49 -31.01 10.86
C SER A 520 -1.93 -30.51 10.72
N ASP A 521 -2.16 -29.20 10.70
CA ASP A 521 -3.49 -28.61 10.45
C ASP A 521 -3.87 -28.75 8.96
N GLU A 522 -5.16 -28.65 8.64
CA GLU A 522 -5.64 -28.52 7.25
C GLU A 522 -5.22 -27.16 6.68
N VAL A 523 -3.95 -27.07 6.26
CA VAL A 523 -3.35 -25.85 5.73
C VAL A 523 -3.86 -25.58 4.33
N SER A 524 -4.18 -24.32 4.04
CA SER A 524 -4.46 -23.92 2.66
C SER A 524 -3.23 -24.17 1.77
N GLU A 525 -3.45 -24.74 0.58
CA GLU A 525 -2.39 -25.07 -0.39
C GLU A 525 -1.31 -23.97 -0.59
N PRO A 526 -1.63 -22.66 -0.60
CA PRO A 526 -0.61 -21.60 -0.68
C PRO A 526 0.37 -21.58 0.49
N ILE A 527 -0.10 -21.82 1.72
CA ILE A 527 0.74 -21.83 2.92
C ILE A 527 1.62 -23.08 2.92
N ARG A 528 1.08 -24.24 2.53
CA ARG A 528 1.86 -25.49 2.38
C ARG A 528 3.06 -25.30 1.46
N LYS A 529 2.84 -24.72 0.27
CA LYS A 529 3.92 -24.42 -0.68
C LYS A 529 4.98 -23.47 -0.11
N ARG A 530 4.58 -22.47 0.68
CA ARG A 530 5.52 -21.53 1.33
C ARG A 530 6.37 -22.22 2.41
N ILE A 531 5.75 -23.10 3.21
CA ILE A 531 6.48 -23.89 4.21
C ILE A 531 7.49 -24.81 3.52
N GLU A 532 7.09 -25.53 2.47
CA GLU A 532 7.98 -26.38 1.69
C GLU A 532 9.16 -25.59 1.07
N ALA A 533 8.90 -24.40 0.53
CA ALA A 533 9.94 -23.52 -0.01
C ALA A 533 10.91 -23.03 1.07
N TYR A 534 10.40 -22.65 2.25
CA TYR A 534 11.21 -22.25 3.39
C TYR A 534 12.12 -23.39 3.87
N LEU A 535 11.58 -24.61 3.99
CA LEU A 535 12.35 -25.79 4.40
C LEU A 535 13.46 -26.11 3.40
N LYS A 536 13.18 -26.05 2.08
CA LYS A 536 14.20 -26.23 1.03
C LYS A 536 15.33 -25.20 1.12
N LYS A 537 14.99 -23.92 1.35
CA LYS A 537 16.00 -22.84 1.49
C LYS A 537 16.89 -23.01 2.73
N LYS A 538 16.38 -23.66 3.78
CA LYS A 538 17.12 -23.93 5.02
C LYS A 538 17.93 -25.23 4.95
N SER A 539 17.54 -26.22 4.16
CA SER A 539 18.35 -27.43 3.90
C SER A 539 19.50 -27.21 2.92
N SER A 540 19.44 -26.15 2.10
CA SER A 540 20.50 -25.77 1.15
C SER A 540 21.52 -24.79 1.73
N LYS A 541 21.47 -24.51 3.03
CA LYS A 541 22.46 -23.74 3.80
C LYS A 541 22.98 -24.59 4.94
#